data_AF-A0A8H9GYF1-F1
#
_entry.id   AF-A0A8H9GYF1-F1
#
_cell.length_a   1.000
_cell.length_b   1.000
_cell.length_c   1.000
_cell.angle_alpha   90.00
_cell.angle_beta   90.00
_cell.angle_gamma   90.00
#
_symmetry.space_group_name_H-M   'P 1'
#
loop_
_entity.id
_entity.type
_entity.pdbx_description
1 polymer ?
#
loop_
_entity_poly.entity_id
_entity_poly.type
_entity_poly.pdbx_seq_one_letter_code
_entity_poly.pdbx_strand_id
1 'polypeptide(L)'
;MTARALARVEEGTALFENTLGGIGDAGLDEPSALPGWRRREVVAHVACNADALVNLLGWARTGVENPMYSSPRQRTADIDAGAALPAGDLRA
;
A
#
# COMPACT_ATOMS: atom_id res chain seq x y z
N MET A 1 17.64 -11.69 6.31
CA MET A 1 17.46 -10.50 5.45
C MET A 1 18.80 -9.79 5.37
N THR A 2 19.31 -9.47 4.17
CA THR A 2 20.61 -8.76 4.07
C THR A 2 20.39 -7.25 4.29
N ALA A 3 21.38 -6.54 4.84
CA ALA A 3 21.31 -5.08 5.02
C ALA A 3 20.97 -4.34 3.71
N ARG A 4 21.44 -4.88 2.58
CA ARG A 4 21.14 -4.37 1.23
C ARG A 4 19.68 -4.48 0.83
N ALA A 5 18.96 -5.51 1.31
CA ALA A 5 17.53 -5.66 1.01
C ALA A 5 16.70 -4.61 1.76
N LEU A 6 17.05 -4.32 3.01
CA LEU A 6 16.35 -3.31 3.80
C LEU A 6 16.57 -1.89 3.24
N ALA A 7 17.81 -1.54 2.91
CA ALA A 7 18.13 -0.25 2.29
C ALA A 7 17.32 0.00 1.01
N ARG A 8 17.10 -1.02 0.18
CA ARG A 8 16.26 -0.90 -1.03
C ARG A 8 14.78 -0.67 -0.73
N VAL A 9 14.27 -1.25 0.35
CA VAL A 9 12.89 -1.01 0.78
C VAL A 9 12.77 0.45 1.24
N GLU A 10 13.70 0.93 2.06
CA GLU A 10 13.73 2.32 2.54
C GLU A 10 13.83 3.32 1.37
N GLU A 11 14.74 3.10 0.42
CA GLU A 11 14.87 3.92 -0.79
C GLU A 11 13.58 3.93 -1.63
N GLY A 12 12.95 2.77 -1.80
CA GLY A 12 11.69 2.63 -2.54
C GLY A 12 10.52 3.32 -1.86
N THR A 13 10.41 3.21 -0.54
CA THR A 13 9.40 3.89 0.27
C THR A 13 9.57 5.40 0.17
N ALA A 14 10.79 5.91 0.35
CA ALA A 14 11.06 7.34 0.24
C ALA A 14 10.74 7.87 -1.17
N LEU A 15 11.04 7.11 -2.23
CA LEU A 15 10.68 7.49 -3.60
C LEU A 15 9.15 7.57 -3.77
N PHE A 16 8.41 6.59 -3.24
CA PHE A 16 6.96 6.56 -3.31
C PHE A 16 6.33 7.75 -2.57
N GLU A 17 6.73 8.00 -1.33
CA GLU A 17 6.25 9.10 -0.50
C GLU A 17 6.54 10.46 -1.13
N ASN A 18 7.76 10.68 -1.63
CA ASN A 18 8.12 11.91 -2.31
C ASN A 18 7.30 12.14 -3.59
N THR A 19 7.02 11.08 -4.35
CA THR A 19 6.17 11.15 -5.55
C THR A 19 4.74 11.50 -5.18
N LEU A 20 4.20 10.85 -4.14
CA LEU A 20 2.84 11.09 -3.65
C LEU A 20 2.68 12.52 -3.10
N GLY A 21 3.70 13.05 -2.41
CA GLY A 21 3.73 14.42 -1.91
C GLY A 21 3.67 15.49 -3.02
N GLY A 22 4.08 15.15 -4.24
CA GLY A 22 3.94 16.01 -5.41
C GLY A 22 2.54 15.99 -6.06
N ILE A 23 1.64 15.10 -5.63
CA ILE A 23 0.30 14.94 -6.20
C ILE A 23 -0.72 15.64 -5.30
N GLY A 24 -1.30 16.74 -5.80
CA GLY A 24 -2.44 17.40 -5.15
C GLY A 24 -3.69 16.51 -5.10
N ASP A 25 -4.66 16.83 -4.25
CA ASP A 25 -5.84 15.99 -3.97
C ASP A 25 -6.64 15.62 -5.22
N ALA A 26 -6.91 16.59 -6.09
CA ALA A 26 -7.59 16.32 -7.36
C ALA A 26 -6.80 15.35 -8.25
N GLY A 27 -5.47 15.35 -8.15
CA GLY A 27 -4.59 14.45 -8.89
C GLY A 27 -4.68 13.00 -8.45
N LEU A 28 -5.24 12.70 -7.27
CA LEU A 28 -5.49 11.32 -6.83
C LEU A 28 -6.60 10.64 -7.64
N ASP A 29 -7.55 11.43 -8.15
CA ASP A 29 -8.70 10.95 -8.91
C ASP A 29 -8.41 10.77 -10.41
N GLU A 30 -7.24 11.18 -10.86
CA GLU A 30 -6.80 11.00 -12.24
C GLU A 30 -6.32 9.56 -12.50
N PRO A 31 -6.40 9.09 -13.76
CA PRO A 31 -5.85 7.79 -14.15
C PRO A 31 -4.37 7.62 -13.76
N SER A 32 -4.04 6.42 -13.28
CA SER A 32 -2.67 5.97 -13.11
C SER A 32 -2.12 5.35 -14.41
N ALA A 33 -0.86 4.92 -14.38
CA ALA A 33 -0.29 4.12 -15.47
C ALA A 33 -0.82 2.67 -15.50
N LEU A 34 -1.51 2.22 -14.45
CA LEU A 34 -2.15 0.90 -14.40
C LEU A 34 -3.56 1.00 -14.99
N PRO A 35 -3.88 0.22 -16.04
CA PRO A 35 -5.20 0.25 -16.67
C PRO A 35 -6.32 0.00 -15.64
N GLY A 36 -7.32 0.90 -15.64
CA GLY A 36 -8.49 0.80 -14.77
C GLY A 36 -8.28 1.29 -13.34
N TRP A 37 -7.09 1.79 -12.99
CA TRP A 37 -6.80 2.34 -11.66
C TRP A 37 -6.54 3.83 -11.75
N ARG A 38 -7.20 4.62 -10.89
CA ARG A 38 -6.75 5.99 -10.60
C ARG A 38 -5.59 5.91 -9.60
N ARG A 39 -4.96 7.05 -9.36
CA ARG A 39 -3.80 7.10 -8.45
C ARG A 39 -4.20 6.74 -7.02
N ARG A 40 -5.43 7.05 -6.59
CA ARG A 40 -5.94 6.64 -5.27
C ARG A 40 -5.99 5.12 -5.07
N GLU A 41 -6.36 4.32 -6.07
CA GLU A 41 -6.34 2.87 -5.93
C GLU A 41 -4.90 2.34 -5.80
N VAL A 42 -3.93 2.99 -6.47
CA VAL A 42 -2.50 2.66 -6.30
C VAL A 42 -2.04 2.96 -4.86
N VAL A 43 -2.38 4.13 -4.32
CA VAL A 43 -2.00 4.52 -2.95
C VAL A 43 -2.63 3.60 -1.93
N ALA A 44 -3.94 3.35 -2.04
CA ALA A 44 -4.65 2.42 -1.17
C ALA A 44 -4.03 1.01 -1.22
N HIS A 45 -3.68 0.53 -2.41
CA HIS A 45 -3.02 -0.76 -2.54
C HIS A 45 -1.67 -0.82 -1.83
N VAL A 46 -0.83 0.21 -1.94
CA VAL A 46 0.48 0.23 -1.27
C VAL A 46 0.32 0.21 0.25
N ALA A 47 -0.63 0.99 0.80
CA ALA A 47 -0.96 0.97 2.22
C ALA A 47 -1.45 -0.42 2.68
N CYS A 48 -2.46 -0.99 2.01
CA CYS A 48 -2.96 -2.34 2.32
C CYS A 48 -1.86 -3.40 2.18
N ASN A 49 -0.91 -3.23 1.25
CA ASN A 49 0.21 -4.14 1.10
C ASN A 49 1.17 -4.07 2.28
N ALA A 50 1.46 -2.87 2.80
CA ALA A 50 2.28 -2.71 3.99
C ALA A 50 1.66 -3.43 5.20
N ASP A 51 0.36 -3.24 5.45
CA ASP A 51 -0.37 -3.94 6.51
C ASP A 51 -0.34 -5.47 6.32
N ALA A 52 -0.55 -5.93 5.09
CA ALA A 52 -0.49 -7.35 4.75
C ALA A 52 0.91 -7.95 4.97
N LEU A 53 2.00 -7.19 4.77
CA LEU A 53 3.35 -7.63 5.10
C LEU A 53 3.57 -7.71 6.62
N VAL A 54 2.95 -6.82 7.42
CA VAL A 54 2.98 -6.91 8.89
C VAL A 54 2.34 -8.21 9.38
N ASN A 55 1.29 -8.70 8.72
CA ASN A 55 0.71 -10.03 9.04
C ASN A 55 1.77 -11.13 8.92
N LEU A 56 2.55 -11.15 7.84
CA LEU A 56 3.61 -12.14 7.64
C LEU A 56 4.76 -11.99 8.64
N LEU A 57 5.14 -10.75 8.98
CA LEU A 57 6.16 -10.49 10.01
C LEU A 57 5.67 -10.96 11.39
N GLY A 58 4.38 -10.75 11.69
CA GLY A 58 3.72 -11.25 12.89
C GLY A 58 3.72 -12.78 12.94
N TRP A 59 3.39 -13.43 11.82
CA TRP A 59 3.48 -14.88 11.70
C TRP A 59 4.91 -15.36 11.93
N ALA A 60 5.89 -14.83 11.20
CA ALA A 60 7.29 -15.22 11.34
C ALA A 60 7.82 -15.08 12.78
N ARG A 61 7.37 -14.04 13.51
CA ARG A 61 7.77 -13.77 14.90
C ARG A 61 7.11 -14.72 15.91
N THR A 62 5.87 -15.13 15.67
CA THR A 62 5.05 -15.84 16.67
C THR A 62 4.84 -17.32 16.38
N GLY A 63 5.02 -17.75 15.14
CA GLY A 63 4.66 -19.08 14.66
C GLY A 63 3.16 -19.28 14.42
N VAL A 64 2.31 -18.30 14.76
CA VAL A 64 0.86 -18.35 14.53
C VAL A 64 0.56 -17.87 13.12
N GLU A 65 -0.09 -18.72 12.32
CA GLU A 65 -0.41 -18.41 10.93
C GLU A 65 -1.28 -17.15 10.82
N ASN A 66 -0.83 -16.20 10.01
CA ASN A 66 -1.56 -15.00 9.65
C ASN A 66 -1.22 -14.62 8.19
N PRO A 67 -2.06 -15.01 7.21
CA PRO A 67 -1.78 -14.77 5.81
C PRO A 67 -1.84 -13.26 5.49
N MET A 68 -1.20 -12.85 4.40
CA MET A 68 -1.27 -11.46 3.90
C MET A 68 -2.70 -10.97 3.74
N TYR A 69 -3.52 -11.80 3.09
CA TYR A 69 -4.94 -11.56 2.87
C TYR A 69 -5.68 -12.87 3.11
N SER A 70 -6.90 -12.80 3.64
CA SER A 70 -7.76 -13.98 3.81
C SER A 70 -8.30 -14.51 2.48
N SER A 71 -8.43 -13.65 1.47
CA SER A 71 -8.85 -14.01 0.11
C SER A 71 -8.54 -12.89 -0.90
N PRO A 72 -8.55 -13.18 -2.22
CA PRO A 72 -8.50 -12.15 -3.25
C PRO A 72 -9.64 -11.14 -3.15
N ARG A 73 -10.84 -11.57 -2.73
CA ARG A 73 -11.99 -10.68 -2.53
C ARG A 73 -11.75 -9.70 -1.38
N GLN A 74 -11.18 -10.18 -0.27
CA GLN A 74 -10.83 -9.32 0.86
C GLN A 74 -9.83 -8.26 0.43
N ARG A 75 -8.76 -8.67 -0.27
CA ARG A 75 -7.76 -7.73 -0.81
C ARG A 75 -8.41 -6.63 -1.66
N THR A 76 -9.31 -6.99 -2.58
CA THR A 76 -9.99 -5.99 -3.42
C THR A 76 -10.86 -5.06 -2.57
N ALA A 77 -11.64 -5.60 -1.63
CA ALA A 77 -12.50 -4.79 -0.76
C ALA A 77 -11.69 -3.80 0.10
N ASP A 78 -10.53 -4.20 0.60
CA ASP A 78 -9.64 -3.33 1.39
C ASP A 78 -9.08 -2.19 0.53
N ILE A 79 -8.67 -2.48 -0.72
CA ILE A 79 -8.21 -1.47 -1.67
C ILE A 79 -9.34 -0.49 -2.01
N ASP A 80 -10.54 -0.99 -2.28
CA ASP A 80 -11.71 -0.15 -2.60
C ASP A 80 -12.07 0.75 -1.41
N ALA A 81 -12.04 0.20 -0.19
CA ALA A 81 -12.30 0.95 1.04
C ALA A 81 -11.24 2.02 1.29
N GLY A 82 -9.96 1.68 1.14
CA GLY A 82 -8.85 2.63 1.26
C GLY A 82 -8.95 3.73 0.20
N ALA A 83 -9.24 3.37 -1.05
CA ALA A 83 -9.41 4.33 -2.14
C ALA A 83 -10.61 5.24 -1.92
N ALA A 84 -11.61 4.86 -1.12
CA ALA A 84 -12.76 5.69 -0.79
C ALA A 84 -12.47 6.73 0.32
N LEU A 85 -11.33 6.64 1.02
CA LEU A 85 -10.96 7.57 2.08
C LEU A 85 -10.78 9.01 1.57
N PRO A 86 -10.99 10.02 2.44
CA PRO A 86 -10.55 11.37 2.19
C PRO A 86 -9.06 11.44 1.87
N ALA A 87 -8.67 12.40 1.05
CA ALA A 87 -7.29 12.54 0.56
C ALA A 87 -6.25 12.71 1.69
N GLY A 88 -6.64 13.30 2.83
CA GLY A 88 -5.80 13.38 4.02
C GLY A 88 -5.59 12.01 4.67
N ASP A 89 -6.66 11.25 4.88
CA ASP A 89 -6.63 9.94 5.54
C ASP A 89 -5.95 8.88 4.65
N LEU A 90 -6.11 8.96 3.33
CA LEU A 90 -5.42 8.08 2.37
C LEU A 90 -3.90 8.29 2.36
N ARG A 91 -3.41 9.45 2.80
CA ARG A 91 -1.98 9.80 2.83
C ARG A 91 -1.36 9.74 4.23
N ALA A 92 -2.15 9.48 5.26
CA ALA A 92 -1.70 9.39 6.64
C ALA A 92 -0.87 8.12 6.86
#